data_AF-A0A193LJQ5-F1
#
_entry.id   AF-A0A193LJQ5-F1
#
_cell.length_a   1.000
_cell.length_b   1.000
_cell.length_c   1.000
_cell.angle_alpha   90.00
_cell.angle_beta   90.00
_cell.angle_gamma   90.00
#
_symmetry.space_group_name_H-M   'P 1'
#
loop_
_entity.id
_entity.type
_entity.pdbx_description
1 polymer ?
#
loop_
_entity_poly.entity_id
_entity_poly.type
_entity_poly.pdbx_seq_one_letter_code
_entity_poly.pdbx_strand_id
1 'polypeptide(L)'
;MLMASSSHWITAVTPQDKRFYQALGQRVAELRKAQDLTQVQLAERLGVSQQTLAHYEVGRLRIAVAMLPALAKELAVSVETLVGTPTIRNKRGPAPKLQRQIEQIQQLPRTKQRFVIEMLDTVLQQSD
;
A
#
# COMPACT_ATOMS: atom_id res chain seq x y z
N MET A 1 29.95 -5.07 -36.25
CA MET A 1 28.91 -5.97 -35.70
C MET A 1 29.18 -6.15 -34.21
N LEU A 2 28.55 -5.32 -33.37
CA LEU A 2 28.74 -5.31 -31.91
C LEU A 2 27.80 -6.35 -31.29
N MET A 3 28.35 -7.42 -30.73
CA MET A 3 27.64 -8.34 -29.84
C MET A 3 28.05 -7.99 -28.40
N ALA A 4 27.29 -7.10 -27.76
CA ALA A 4 27.31 -6.96 -26.31
C ALA A 4 26.06 -7.67 -25.77
N SER A 5 26.24 -8.72 -24.98
CA SER A 5 25.17 -9.24 -24.12
C SER A 5 25.73 -9.58 -22.75
N SER A 6 25.66 -8.60 -21.89
CA SER A 6 26.01 -8.66 -20.47
C SER A 6 24.93 -9.41 -19.70
N SER A 7 25.00 -10.75 -19.67
CA SER A 7 24.13 -11.57 -18.81
C SER A 7 24.86 -11.97 -17.53
N HIS A 8 25.04 -11.03 -16.59
CA HIS A 8 25.63 -11.33 -15.27
C HIS A 8 25.15 -10.44 -14.12
N TRP A 9 23.86 -10.13 -14.07
CA TRP A 9 23.25 -9.58 -12.87
C TRP A 9 22.11 -10.51 -12.46
N ILE A 10 22.20 -11.18 -11.31
CA ILE A 10 21.09 -11.69 -10.44
C ILE A 10 21.59 -12.68 -9.36
N THR A 11 22.82 -13.22 -9.41
CA THR A 11 23.19 -14.29 -8.45
C THR A 11 23.74 -13.82 -7.09
N ALA A 12 24.21 -12.58 -6.96
CA ALA A 12 24.75 -12.11 -5.68
C ALA A 12 23.63 -11.53 -4.80
N VAL A 13 23.14 -12.30 -3.83
CA VAL A 13 22.29 -11.76 -2.75
C VAL A 13 23.10 -10.72 -1.98
N THR A 14 22.73 -9.45 -2.14
CA THR A 14 23.41 -8.37 -1.41
C THR A 14 23.08 -8.47 0.09
N PRO A 15 23.97 -8.01 0.99
CA PRO A 15 23.62 -7.87 2.40
C PRO A 15 22.36 -7.02 2.64
N GLN A 16 22.09 -6.08 1.74
CA GLN A 16 20.90 -5.24 1.75
C GLN A 16 19.63 -6.03 1.43
N ASP A 17 19.65 -6.90 0.41
CA ASP A 17 18.56 -7.83 0.10
C ASP A 17 18.21 -8.69 1.32
N LYS A 18 19.24 -9.27 1.96
CA LYS A 18 19.05 -10.13 3.14
C LYS A 18 18.32 -9.39 4.27
N ARG A 19 18.77 -8.17 4.58
CA ARG A 19 18.13 -7.33 5.61
C ARG A 19 16.68 -6.98 5.24
N PHE A 20 16.43 -6.71 3.97
CA PHE A 20 15.08 -6.44 3.49
C PHE A 20 14.13 -7.62 3.73
N TYR A 21 14.51 -8.85 3.33
CA TYR A 21 13.65 -10.03 3.52
C TYR A 21 13.46 -10.40 5.00
N GLN A 22 14.48 -10.17 5.84
CA GLN A 22 14.32 -10.34 7.29
C GLN A 22 13.28 -9.36 7.86
N ALA A 23 13.35 -8.08 7.49
CA ALA A 23 12.41 -7.07 7.96
C ALA A 23 10.99 -7.31 7.41
N LEU A 24 10.87 -7.71 6.14
CA LEU A 24 9.59 -8.09 5.53
C LEU A 24 8.97 -9.31 6.25
N GLY A 25 9.76 -10.36 6.48
CA GLY A 25 9.32 -11.56 7.20
C GLY A 25 8.84 -11.25 8.61
N GLN A 26 9.61 -10.42 9.33
CA GLN A 26 9.25 -9.99 10.68
C GLN A 26 7.92 -9.23 10.69
N ARG A 27 7.70 -8.30 9.75
CA ARG A 27 6.41 -7.59 9.63
C ARG A 27 5.25 -8.52 9.34
N VAL A 28 5.42 -9.52 8.47
CA VAL A 28 4.40 -10.55 8.22
C VAL A 28 4.05 -11.28 9.52
N ALA A 29 5.06 -11.67 10.30
CA ALA A 29 4.86 -12.36 11.58
C ALA A 29 4.13 -11.48 12.62
N GLU A 30 4.48 -10.19 12.70
CA GLU A 30 3.86 -9.21 13.60
C GLU A 30 2.39 -8.98 13.23
N LEU A 31 2.10 -8.75 11.95
CA LEU A 31 0.73 -8.55 11.46
C LEU A 31 -0.13 -9.80 11.64
N ARG A 32 0.44 -10.99 11.38
CA ARG A 32 -0.25 -12.26 11.64
C ARG A 32 -0.65 -12.39 13.11
N LYS A 33 0.29 -12.13 14.02
CA LYS A 33 0.04 -12.19 15.47
C LYS A 33 -0.98 -11.16 15.92
N ALA A 34 -0.97 -9.96 15.33
CA ALA A 34 -1.95 -8.92 15.62
C ALA A 34 -3.40 -9.31 15.22
N GLN A 35 -3.55 -10.35 14.41
CA GLN A 35 -4.85 -10.94 14.04
C GLN A 35 -5.12 -12.29 14.74
N ASP A 36 -4.32 -12.66 15.74
CA ASP A 36 -4.42 -13.94 16.45
C ASP A 36 -4.34 -15.18 15.54
N LEU A 37 -3.71 -15.05 14.37
CA LEU A 37 -3.53 -16.16 13.43
C LEU A 37 -2.28 -16.98 13.80
N THR A 38 -2.39 -18.30 13.74
CA THR A 38 -1.24 -19.22 13.79
C THR A 38 -0.52 -19.26 12.43
N GLN A 39 0.72 -19.75 12.42
CA GLN A 39 1.44 -19.97 11.16
C GLN A 39 0.71 -20.99 10.26
N VAL A 40 0.10 -22.02 10.83
CA VAL A 40 -0.68 -23.01 10.07
C VAL A 40 -1.84 -22.33 9.35
N GLN A 41 -2.64 -21.54 10.07
CA GLN A 41 -3.81 -20.87 9.50
C GLN A 41 -3.45 -19.89 8.38
N LEU A 42 -2.42 -19.04 8.56
CA LEU A 42 -2.02 -18.12 7.50
C LEU A 42 -1.43 -18.89 6.29
N ALA A 43 -0.67 -19.97 6.53
CA ALA A 43 -0.11 -20.78 5.47
C ALA A 43 -1.20 -21.46 4.62
N GLU A 44 -2.24 -22.01 5.27
CA GLU A 44 -3.41 -22.59 4.61
C GLU A 44 -4.12 -21.57 3.71
N ARG A 45 -4.37 -20.35 4.22
CA ARG A 45 -5.01 -19.27 3.45
C ARG A 45 -4.18 -18.84 2.24
N LEU A 46 -2.86 -18.91 2.34
CA LEU A 46 -1.92 -18.56 1.26
C LEU A 46 -1.60 -19.74 0.32
N GLY A 47 -2.10 -20.95 0.61
CA GLY A 47 -1.80 -22.14 -0.19
C GLY A 47 -0.34 -22.58 -0.12
N VAL A 48 0.35 -22.34 1.00
CA VAL A 48 1.75 -22.75 1.22
C VAL A 48 1.88 -23.65 2.45
N SER A 49 3.02 -24.32 2.62
CA SER A 49 3.27 -25.10 3.82
C SER A 49 3.53 -24.21 5.04
N GLN A 50 3.23 -24.69 6.25
CA GLN A 50 3.57 -23.99 7.49
C GLN A 50 5.09 -23.74 7.62
N GLN A 51 5.92 -24.68 7.17
CA GLN A 51 7.38 -24.50 7.14
C GLN A 51 7.79 -23.39 6.17
N THR A 52 7.16 -23.29 5.00
CA THR A 52 7.39 -22.21 4.03
C THR A 52 7.09 -20.85 4.67
N LEU A 53 5.93 -20.72 5.33
CA LEU A 53 5.58 -19.49 6.04
C LEU A 53 6.58 -19.18 7.16
N ALA A 54 6.97 -20.18 7.98
CA ALA A 54 7.96 -19.99 9.02
C ALA A 54 9.30 -19.48 8.46
N HIS A 55 9.74 -20.00 7.31
CA HIS A 55 10.94 -19.53 6.62
C HIS A 55 10.81 -18.13 6.03
N TYR A 56 9.62 -17.73 5.57
CA TYR A 56 9.34 -16.35 5.21
C TYR A 56 9.47 -15.43 6.42
N GLU A 57 8.84 -15.78 7.55
CA GLU A 57 8.79 -14.93 8.75
C GLU A 57 10.18 -14.64 9.35
N VAL A 58 11.11 -15.60 9.26
CA VAL A 58 12.49 -15.41 9.73
C VAL A 58 13.46 -14.90 8.64
N GLY A 59 12.95 -14.63 7.42
CA GLY A 59 13.76 -14.17 6.29
C GLY A 59 14.75 -15.20 5.75
N ARG A 60 14.54 -16.50 6.01
CA ARG A 60 15.33 -17.60 5.43
C ARG A 60 14.96 -17.88 3.98
N LEU A 61 13.71 -17.65 3.60
CA LEU A 61 13.22 -17.77 2.24
C LEU A 61 12.73 -16.41 1.72
N ARG A 62 13.03 -16.11 0.45
CA ARG A 62 12.55 -14.88 -0.20
C ARG A 62 11.06 -15.02 -0.51
N ILE A 63 10.28 -14.03 -0.11
CA ILE A 63 8.88 -13.91 -0.53
C ILE A 63 8.86 -13.42 -1.99
N ALA A 64 8.21 -14.16 -2.87
CA ALA A 64 8.03 -13.74 -4.25
C ALA A 64 7.14 -12.49 -4.32
N VAL A 65 7.45 -11.54 -5.20
CA VAL A 65 6.65 -10.31 -5.36
C VAL A 65 5.17 -10.63 -5.66
N ALA A 66 4.91 -11.69 -6.43
CA ALA A 66 3.56 -12.18 -6.74
C ALA A 66 2.75 -12.62 -5.49
N MET A 67 3.40 -12.94 -4.37
CA MET A 67 2.74 -13.29 -3.11
C MET A 67 2.31 -12.06 -2.30
N LEU A 68 2.86 -10.87 -2.59
CA LEU A 68 2.58 -9.67 -1.80
C LEU A 68 1.09 -9.25 -1.81
N PRO A 69 0.36 -9.31 -2.94
CA PRO A 69 -1.06 -9.00 -2.94
C PRO A 69 -1.89 -9.97 -2.08
N ALA A 70 -1.56 -11.26 -2.12
CA ALA A 70 -2.25 -12.28 -1.32
C ALA A 70 -1.98 -12.06 0.18
N LEU A 71 -0.73 -11.84 0.56
CA LEU A 71 -0.36 -11.49 1.94
C LEU A 71 -1.08 -10.23 2.41
N ALA A 72 -1.13 -9.19 1.58
CA ALA A 72 -1.77 -7.91 1.92
C ALA A 72 -3.27 -8.10 2.19
N LYS A 73 -3.93 -8.89 1.34
CA LYS A 73 -5.33 -9.24 1.49
C LYS A 73 -5.59 -10.03 2.76
N GLU A 74 -4.85 -11.12 2.98
CA GLU A 74 -5.03 -11.99 4.16
C GLU A 74 -4.72 -11.28 5.48
N LEU A 75 -3.77 -10.34 5.45
CA LEU A 75 -3.37 -9.54 6.61
C LEU A 75 -4.10 -8.18 6.68
N ALA A 76 -5.11 -7.94 5.83
CA ALA A 76 -5.91 -6.73 5.80
C ALA A 76 -5.10 -5.41 5.86
N VAL A 77 -3.95 -5.37 5.18
CA VAL A 77 -3.06 -4.21 5.09
C VAL A 77 -2.74 -3.87 3.64
N SER A 78 -2.12 -2.71 3.40
CA SER A 78 -1.61 -2.39 2.09
C SER A 78 -0.25 -3.06 1.83
N VAL A 79 0.14 -3.18 0.55
CA VAL A 79 1.44 -3.73 0.17
C VAL A 79 2.58 -2.83 0.70
N GLU A 80 2.38 -1.52 0.76
CA GLU A 80 3.33 -0.57 1.33
C GLU A 80 3.60 -0.84 2.81
N THR A 81 2.55 -1.16 3.58
CA THR A 81 2.70 -1.58 4.99
C THR A 81 3.52 -2.87 5.09
N LEU A 82 3.27 -3.86 4.22
CA LEU A 82 4.05 -5.09 4.19
C LEU A 82 5.52 -4.85 3.86
N VAL A 83 5.79 -4.06 2.82
CA VAL A 83 7.14 -3.78 2.31
C VAL A 83 7.89 -2.79 3.22
N GLY A 84 7.18 -2.09 4.10
CA GLY A 84 7.76 -1.17 5.08
C GLY A 84 8.19 0.14 4.44
N THR A 85 7.61 0.49 3.30
CA THR A 85 7.77 1.83 2.76
C THR A 85 7.00 2.79 3.65
N PRO A 86 7.63 3.87 4.14
CA PRO A 86 6.88 4.91 4.81
C PRO A 86 5.80 5.35 3.83
N THR A 87 4.55 5.32 4.27
CA THR A 87 3.47 5.92 3.48
C THR A 87 3.97 7.33 3.19
N ILE A 88 4.20 7.68 1.92
CA ILE A 88 4.34 9.08 1.56
C ILE A 88 2.94 9.63 1.76
N ARG A 89 2.59 9.90 3.02
CA ARG A 89 1.54 10.83 3.38
C ARG A 89 2.10 12.13 2.83
N ASN A 90 1.77 12.40 1.57
CA ASN A 90 1.50 13.76 1.16
C ASN A 90 0.49 14.22 2.20
N LYS A 91 0.98 14.82 3.28
CA LYS A 91 0.19 15.63 4.18
C LYS A 91 -0.32 16.71 3.23
N ARG A 92 -1.45 16.44 2.56
CA ARG A 92 -2.27 17.50 2.00
C ARG A 92 -2.39 18.44 3.19
N GLY A 93 -1.94 19.68 3.00
CA GLY A 93 -2.05 20.70 4.02
C GLY A 93 -3.49 20.77 4.54
N PRO A 94 -3.77 21.65 5.53
CA PRO A 94 -5.15 21.96 5.90
C PRO A 94 -6.03 21.98 4.65
N ALA A 95 -7.11 21.17 4.66
CA ALA A 95 -7.91 20.88 3.47
C ALA A 95 -8.07 22.16 2.63
N PRO A 96 -7.78 22.13 1.31
CA PRO A 96 -7.80 23.31 0.47
C PRO A 96 -9.06 24.12 0.77
N LYS A 97 -8.97 25.45 0.85
CA LYS A 97 -10.11 26.33 1.21
C LYS A 97 -11.40 25.94 0.48
N LEU A 98 -11.28 25.53 -0.79
CA LEU A 98 -12.35 24.99 -1.62
C LEU A 98 -13.04 23.76 -1.02
N GLN A 99 -12.28 22.77 -0.52
CA GLN A 99 -12.83 21.55 0.07
C GLN A 99 -13.64 21.84 1.34
N ARG A 100 -13.15 22.74 2.20
CA ARG A 100 -13.91 23.21 3.38
C ARG A 100 -15.18 23.94 2.97
N GLN A 101 -15.10 24.76 1.93
CA GLN A 101 -16.27 25.47 1.41
C GLN A 101 -17.31 24.50 0.84
N ILE A 102 -16.91 23.45 0.13
CA ILE A 102 -17.81 22.41 -0.37
C ILE A 102 -18.54 21.71 0.79
N GLU A 103 -17.82 21.33 1.85
CA GLU A 103 -18.43 20.73 3.05
C GLU A 103 -19.46 21.68 3.70
N GLN A 104 -19.13 22.97 3.81
CA GLN A 104 -20.06 23.97 4.33
C GLN A 104 -21.30 24.13 3.44
N ILE A 105 -21.13 24.14 2.11
CA ILE A 105 -22.23 24.26 1.14
C ILE A 105 -23.20 23.07 1.28
N GLN A 106 -22.68 21.86 1.47
CA GLN A 106 -23.52 20.65 1.64
C GLN A 106 -24.44 20.73 2.85
N GLN A 107 -24.07 21.47 3.90
CA GLN A 107 -24.88 21.66 5.11
C GLN A 107 -25.90 22.79 4.99
N LEU A 108 -25.88 23.58 3.91
CA LEU A 108 -26.83 24.67 3.72
C LEU A 108 -28.21 24.15 3.27
N PRO A 109 -29.30 24.91 3.52
CA PRO A 109 -30.60 24.66 2.91
C PRO A 109 -30.52 24.62 1.38
N ARG A 110 -31.35 23.79 0.74
CA ARG A 110 -31.35 23.57 -0.73
C ARG A 110 -31.41 24.85 -1.55
N THR A 111 -32.16 25.86 -1.11
CA THR A 111 -32.24 27.18 -1.78
C THR A 111 -30.89 27.89 -1.81
N LYS A 112 -30.12 27.83 -0.71
CA LYS A 112 -28.78 28.43 -0.64
C LYS A 112 -27.76 27.62 -1.44
N GLN A 113 -27.87 26.29 -1.47
CA GLN A 113 -27.04 25.45 -2.33
C GLN A 113 -27.22 25.82 -3.81
N ARG A 114 -28.47 26.00 -4.24
CA ARG A 114 -28.81 26.35 -5.62
C ARG A 114 -28.25 27.69 -6.04
N PHE A 115 -28.37 28.70 -5.18
CA PHE A 115 -27.74 30.01 -5.39
C PHE A 115 -26.21 29.90 -5.58
N VAL A 116 -25.53 29.10 -4.76
CA VAL A 116 -24.08 28.90 -4.88
C VAL A 116 -23.70 28.22 -6.20
N ILE A 117 -24.48 27.23 -6.65
CA ILE A 117 -24.26 26.55 -7.93
C ILE A 117 -24.43 27.54 -9.10
N GLU A 118 -25.49 28.36 -9.09
CA GLU A 118 -25.71 29.38 -10.13
C GLU A 118 -24.58 30.40 -10.20
N MET A 119 -24.03 30.82 -9.04
CA MET A 119 -22.85 31.69 -9.02
C MET A 119 -21.60 31.01 -9.62
N LEU A 120 -21.37 29.73 -9.31
CA LEU A 120 -20.25 28.97 -9.86
C LEU A 120 -20.38 28.83 -11.38
N ASP A 121 -21.57 28.48 -11.87
CA ASP A 121 -21.84 28.36 -13.30
C ASP A 121 -21.57 29.69 -14.03
N THR A 122 -21.98 30.81 -13.43
CA THR A 122 -21.72 32.15 -13.98
C THR A 122 -20.23 32.44 -14.10
N VAL A 123 -19.43 32.12 -13.07
CA VAL A 123 -17.97 32.33 -13.09
C VAL A 123 -17.28 31.42 -14.10
N LEU A 124 -17.71 30.16 -14.20
CA LEU A 124 -17.16 29.20 -15.16
C LEU A 124 -17.45 29.63 -16.61
N GLN A 125 -18.65 30.14 -16.89
CA GLN A 125 -19.02 30.68 -18.21
C GLN A 125 -18.27 31.96 -18.60
N GLN A 126 -17.73 32.72 -17.63
CA GLN A 126 -16.92 33.91 -17.88
C GLN A 126 -15.42 33.59 -18.10
N SER A 127 -15.02 32.35 -17.88
CA SER A 127 -13.61 31.91 -17.92
C SER A 127 -13.20 31.26 -19.26
N ASP A 128 -14.13 31.22 -20.22
CA ASP A 128 -13.93 30.85 -21.64
C ASP A 128 -13.91 32.12 -22.52
#